data_AF-A0A452YWL5-F1
#
_entry.id   AF-A0A452YWL5-F1
#
_cell.length_a   1.000
_cell.length_b   1.000
_cell.length_c   1.000
_cell.angle_alpha   90.00
_cell.angle_beta   90.00
_cell.angle_gamma   90.00
#
_symmetry.space_group_name_H-M   'P 1'
#
loop_
_entity.id
_entity.type
_entity.pdbx_description
1 polymer ?
#
loop_
_entity_poly.entity_id
_entity_poly.type
_entity_poly.pdbx_seq_one_letter_code
_entity_poly.pdbx_strand_id
1 'polypeptide(L)'
;YAPTPRDRPLRTPHSGYHYDGTARAFFEGWYFKVSIPECRQSFCFMYSVENPFFRDGMTALDRTLYGPRFTGVGAQILGADDKYICQFSEKSNNFWGSRHELILGNTFIPNKGSTPPEREIPPQEFSNRVLEGYQVTPTWHQGFIRDDGRSKYVPNVQTARWEYSTRPVYGWGDVTSKQKSTAGWLAAFPFFEPHWQICMAGGLSTGWIEWDGERFEFENAPSYSEKNWGGGFPRKWYW
;
A
#
# COMPACT_ATOMS: atom_id res chain seq x y z
N TYR A 1 -9.50 -17.69 1.70
CA TYR A 1 -8.39 -16.96 2.35
C TYR A 1 -7.44 -17.94 3.02
N ALA A 2 -6.13 -17.79 2.81
CA ALA A 2 -5.09 -18.50 3.53
C ALA A 2 -4.04 -17.48 4.00
N PRO A 3 -3.59 -17.50 5.26
CA PRO A 3 -2.56 -16.58 5.75
C PRO A 3 -1.28 -16.70 4.92
N THR A 4 -0.55 -15.59 4.81
CA THR A 4 0.71 -15.55 4.07
C THR A 4 1.72 -16.53 4.70
N PRO A 5 2.24 -17.52 3.95
CA PRO A 5 3.29 -18.40 4.46
C PRO A 5 4.54 -17.60 4.83
N ARG A 6 5.23 -17.98 5.93
CA ARG A 6 6.45 -17.29 6.39
C ARG A 6 7.59 -17.37 5.37
N ASP A 7 7.70 -18.52 4.71
CA ASP A 7 8.70 -18.81 3.69
C ASP A 7 8.01 -18.96 2.35
N ARG A 8 8.32 -18.04 1.43
CA ARG A 8 7.81 -18.07 0.06
C ARG A 8 9.00 -18.01 -0.91
N PRO A 9 9.09 -18.91 -1.89
CA PRO A 9 10.19 -18.92 -2.86
C PRO A 9 10.37 -17.57 -3.58
N LEU A 10 9.26 -16.89 -3.87
CA LEU A 10 9.22 -15.62 -4.59
C LEU A 10 9.27 -14.37 -3.68
N ARG A 11 9.50 -14.53 -2.37
CA ARG A 11 9.65 -13.37 -1.47
C ARG A 11 10.90 -12.60 -1.82
N THR A 12 10.74 -11.33 -2.17
CA THR A 12 11.86 -10.43 -2.44
C THR A 12 12.45 -9.90 -1.13
N PRO A 13 13.75 -9.53 -1.13
CA PRO A 13 14.33 -8.70 -0.07
C PRO A 13 13.53 -7.40 0.11
N HIS A 14 13.71 -6.71 1.25
CA HIS A 14 13.09 -5.40 1.51
C HIS A 14 11.55 -5.36 1.45
N SER A 15 10.87 -6.51 1.48
CA SER A 15 9.40 -6.57 1.44
C SER A 15 8.73 -5.96 2.67
N GLY A 16 9.37 -6.03 3.85
CA GLY A 16 8.84 -5.52 5.10
C GLY A 16 8.92 -3.99 5.27
N TYR A 17 8.13 -3.44 6.18
CA TYR A 17 8.09 -2.04 6.56
C TYR A 17 9.41 -1.55 7.18
N HIS A 18 9.92 -0.41 6.72
CA HIS A 18 11.30 0.04 6.98
C HIS A 18 11.43 1.12 8.05
N TYR A 19 10.34 1.64 8.59
CA TYR A 19 10.43 2.69 9.60
C TYR A 19 11.25 2.24 10.83
N ASP A 20 12.23 3.06 11.19
CA ASP A 20 13.22 2.76 12.23
C ASP A 20 12.80 3.21 13.63
N GLY A 21 11.68 3.91 13.77
CA GLY A 21 11.20 4.43 15.05
C GLY A 21 11.71 5.82 15.42
N THR A 22 12.47 6.47 14.55
CA THR A 22 13.10 7.77 14.83
C THR A 22 12.30 8.96 14.27
N ALA A 23 12.61 10.16 14.76
CA ALA A 23 12.06 11.41 14.23
C ALA A 23 12.75 11.89 12.93
N ARG A 24 13.55 11.05 12.26
CA ARG A 24 14.14 11.38 10.96
C ARG A 24 13.01 11.57 9.94
N ALA A 25 13.24 12.43 8.93
CA ALA A 25 12.32 12.51 7.81
C ALA A 25 12.17 11.12 7.20
N PHE A 26 10.94 10.68 6.98
CA PHE A 26 10.66 9.34 6.48
C PHE A 26 9.34 9.32 5.72
N PHE A 27 9.36 8.63 4.59
CA PHE A 27 8.17 8.15 3.91
C PHE A 27 8.36 6.69 3.53
N GLU A 28 7.26 5.97 3.40
CA GLU A 28 7.22 4.71 2.69
C GLU A 28 5.93 4.62 1.87
N GLY A 29 6.08 4.26 0.61
CA GLY A 29 4.99 4.13 -0.35
C GLY A 29 4.97 2.74 -0.97
N TRP A 30 3.77 2.25 -1.26
CA TRP A 30 3.54 0.97 -1.91
C TRP A 30 2.65 1.16 -3.12
N TYR A 31 2.98 0.46 -4.20
CA TYR A 31 2.22 0.46 -5.43
C TYR A 31 1.80 -0.97 -5.78
N PHE A 32 0.52 -1.14 -6.10
CA PHE A 32 -0.04 -2.40 -6.58
C PHE A 32 -0.84 -2.12 -7.85
N LYS A 33 -0.71 -2.99 -8.85
CA LYS A 33 -1.48 -2.89 -10.10
C LYS A 33 -2.20 -4.19 -10.37
N VAL A 34 -3.46 -4.09 -10.81
CA VAL A 34 -4.22 -5.16 -11.46
C VAL A 34 -4.63 -4.65 -12.83
N SER A 35 -4.34 -5.40 -13.88
CA SER A 35 -4.77 -5.10 -15.25
C SER A 35 -5.83 -6.12 -15.65
N ILE A 36 -6.99 -5.68 -16.14
CA ILE A 36 -8.11 -6.54 -16.54
C ILE A 36 -8.27 -6.43 -18.06
N PRO A 37 -7.61 -7.32 -18.84
CA PRO A 37 -7.57 -7.20 -20.30
C PRO A 37 -8.95 -7.29 -20.95
N GLU A 38 -9.88 -8.06 -20.35
CA GLU A 38 -11.21 -8.34 -20.87
C GLU A 38 -12.04 -7.06 -21.04
N CYS A 39 -11.92 -6.11 -20.10
CA CYS A 39 -12.58 -4.81 -20.16
C CYS A 39 -11.62 -3.66 -20.49
N ARG A 40 -10.33 -3.96 -20.73
CA ARG A 40 -9.27 -2.97 -21.02
C ARG A 40 -9.10 -1.91 -19.93
N GLN A 41 -9.33 -2.27 -18.68
CA GLN A 41 -9.17 -1.38 -17.53
C GLN A 41 -7.98 -1.81 -16.67
N SER A 42 -7.45 -0.88 -15.88
CA SER A 42 -6.42 -1.16 -14.88
C SER A 42 -6.72 -0.40 -13.60
N PHE A 43 -6.35 -1.00 -12.47
CA PHE A 43 -6.45 -0.40 -11.17
C PHE A 43 -5.07 -0.34 -10.53
N CYS A 44 -4.63 0.87 -10.22
CA CYS A 44 -3.37 1.15 -9.56
C CYS A 44 -3.67 1.65 -8.14
N PHE A 45 -3.29 0.88 -7.14
CA PHE A 45 -3.43 1.21 -5.72
C PHE A 45 -2.10 1.76 -5.21
N MET A 46 -2.15 2.93 -4.58
CA MET A 46 -0.99 3.58 -3.98
C MET A 46 -1.28 3.84 -2.51
N TYR A 47 -0.47 3.25 -1.64
CA TYR A 47 -0.50 3.50 -0.20
C TYR A 47 0.73 4.28 0.22
N SER A 48 0.59 5.15 1.21
CA SER A 48 1.72 5.87 1.77
C SER A 48 1.59 6.06 3.27
N VAL A 49 2.74 6.11 3.95
CA VAL A 49 2.87 6.60 5.32
C VAL A 49 4.00 7.63 5.37
N GLU A 50 3.74 8.75 6.05
CA GLU A 50 4.63 9.91 6.12
C GLU A 50 4.91 10.23 7.60
N ASN A 51 6.19 10.36 7.95
CA ASN A 51 6.71 10.75 9.26
C ASN A 51 5.94 10.12 10.46
N PRO A 52 5.89 8.78 10.56
CA PRO A 52 5.09 8.05 11.54
C PRO A 52 5.54 8.23 13.00
N PHE A 53 6.65 8.92 13.26
CA PHE A 53 7.02 9.38 14.60
C PHE A 53 5.93 10.29 15.21
N PHE A 54 5.35 11.17 14.38
CA PHE A 54 4.32 12.12 14.79
C PHE A 54 2.94 11.52 14.54
N ARG A 55 2.58 10.47 15.30
CA ARG A 55 1.39 9.66 15.01
C ARG A 55 0.07 10.45 15.00
N ASP A 56 -0.04 11.46 15.86
CA ASP A 56 -1.19 12.38 15.96
C ASP A 56 -1.02 13.69 15.15
N GLY A 57 -0.01 13.75 14.29
CA GLY A 57 0.43 14.97 13.61
C GLY A 57 1.44 15.77 14.43
N MET A 58 1.96 16.86 13.85
CA MET A 58 2.98 17.69 14.48
C MET A 58 2.39 18.80 15.34
N THR A 59 2.76 18.83 16.62
CA THR A 59 2.48 19.95 17.52
C THR A 59 3.32 21.19 17.19
N ALA A 60 3.02 22.33 17.82
CA ALA A 60 3.84 23.54 17.67
C ALA A 60 5.30 23.32 18.15
N LEU A 61 5.49 22.54 19.21
CA LEU A 61 6.82 22.18 19.71
C LEU A 61 7.56 21.30 18.70
N ASP A 62 6.89 20.30 18.13
CA ASP A 62 7.48 19.43 17.11
C ASP A 62 7.95 20.22 15.90
N ARG A 63 7.12 21.16 15.42
CA ARG A 63 7.47 22.03 14.28
C ARG A 63 8.69 22.91 14.58
N THR A 64 8.86 23.31 15.83
CA THR A 64 10.03 24.09 16.28
C THR A 64 11.30 23.24 16.32
N LEU A 65 11.20 21.99 16.82
CA LEU A 65 12.35 21.10 16.99
C LEU A 65 12.78 20.40 15.70
N TYR A 66 11.85 20.02 14.83
CA TYR A 66 12.09 19.14 13.69
C TYR A 66 11.78 19.77 12.32
N GLY A 67 11.32 21.03 12.32
CA GLY A 67 10.79 21.72 11.14
C GLY A 67 9.38 21.24 10.76
N PRO A 68 8.67 21.96 9.87
CA PRO A 68 7.38 21.52 9.36
C PRO A 68 7.53 20.29 8.46
N ARG A 69 6.67 19.28 8.64
CA ARG A 69 6.62 18.07 7.81
C ARG A 69 5.18 17.64 7.56
N PHE A 70 4.98 16.91 6.47
CA PHE A 70 3.73 16.17 6.24
C PHE A 70 3.74 14.91 7.09
N THR A 71 2.62 14.60 7.72
CA THR A 71 2.42 13.41 8.54
C THR A 71 1.15 12.72 8.08
N GLY A 72 1.11 11.39 8.22
CA GLY A 72 -0.13 10.67 8.06
C GLY A 72 -0.05 9.50 7.12
N VAL A 73 -1.22 9.10 6.61
CA VAL A 73 -1.41 7.89 5.82
C VAL A 73 -2.36 8.20 4.67
N GLY A 74 -2.01 7.78 3.47
CA GLY A 74 -2.81 7.93 2.27
C GLY A 74 -3.16 6.60 1.62
N ALA A 75 -4.38 6.51 1.09
CA ALA A 75 -4.79 5.48 0.16
C ALA A 75 -5.34 6.16 -1.10
N GLN A 76 -4.75 5.82 -2.24
CA GLN A 76 -5.09 6.40 -3.52
C GLN A 76 -5.30 5.29 -4.53
N ILE A 77 -6.28 5.44 -5.43
CA ILE A 77 -6.51 4.50 -6.52
C ILE A 77 -6.71 5.29 -7.80
N LEU A 78 -5.92 4.98 -8.83
CA LEU A 78 -6.19 5.36 -10.21
C LEU A 78 -6.79 4.13 -10.89
N GLY A 79 -8.07 4.21 -11.25
CA GLY A 79 -8.88 3.08 -11.66
C GLY A 79 -9.41 3.19 -13.08
N ALA A 80 -10.55 2.53 -13.30
CA ALA A 80 -11.22 2.51 -14.60
C ALA A 80 -11.55 3.93 -15.11
N ASP A 81 -11.40 4.11 -16.43
CA ASP A 81 -11.62 5.35 -17.16
C ASP A 81 -10.77 6.54 -16.66
N ASP A 82 -9.56 6.25 -16.19
CA ASP A 82 -8.60 7.21 -15.63
C ASP A 82 -9.18 8.05 -14.46
N LYS A 83 -10.23 7.52 -13.80
CA LYS A 83 -10.80 8.15 -12.61
C LYS A 83 -9.95 7.86 -11.39
N TYR A 84 -10.09 8.72 -10.41
CA TYR A 84 -9.26 8.71 -9.21
C TYR A 84 -10.11 8.68 -7.94
N ILE A 85 -9.53 8.17 -6.85
CA ILE A 85 -10.06 8.33 -5.50
C ILE A 85 -8.89 8.44 -4.53
N CYS A 86 -9.04 9.29 -3.52
CA CYS A 86 -8.08 9.45 -2.45
C CYS A 86 -8.78 9.54 -1.11
N GLN A 87 -8.21 8.87 -0.12
CA GLN A 87 -8.53 9.07 1.26
C GLN A 87 -7.25 9.27 2.05
N PHE A 88 -7.18 10.37 2.80
CA PHE A 88 -6.02 10.71 3.59
C PHE A 88 -6.36 11.05 5.04
N SER A 89 -5.49 10.65 5.96
CA SER A 89 -5.52 11.05 7.37
C SER A 89 -4.17 11.64 7.75
N GLU A 90 -4.17 12.81 8.41
CA GLU A 90 -2.94 13.41 8.98
C GLU A 90 -2.37 12.58 10.14
N LYS A 91 -3.20 11.70 10.70
CA LYS A 91 -2.84 10.77 11.77
C LYS A 91 -2.49 9.41 11.21
N SER A 92 -1.43 8.81 11.76
CA SER A 92 -0.96 7.46 11.43
C SER A 92 -1.15 6.47 12.58
N ASN A 93 -1.96 6.82 13.59
CA ASN A 93 -2.25 5.96 14.74
C ASN A 93 -2.73 4.56 14.37
N ASN A 94 -3.54 4.45 13.31
CA ASN A 94 -4.20 3.21 12.91
C ASN A 94 -3.47 2.47 11.77
N PHE A 95 -2.30 2.96 11.36
CA PHE A 95 -1.48 2.28 10.36
C PHE A 95 -0.57 1.25 11.04
N TRP A 96 -0.39 0.13 10.37
CA TRP A 96 0.54 -0.90 10.77
C TRP A 96 1.20 -1.54 9.54
N GLY A 97 2.41 -2.04 9.72
CA GLY A 97 3.17 -2.73 8.69
C GLY A 97 4.11 -3.78 9.31
N SER A 98 4.17 -4.96 8.69
CA SER A 98 5.07 -6.02 9.11
C SER A 98 6.51 -5.66 8.79
N ARG A 99 7.42 -5.72 9.77
CA ARG A 99 8.87 -5.49 9.55
C ARG A 99 9.53 -6.51 8.62
N HIS A 100 8.88 -7.65 8.38
CA HIS A 100 9.52 -8.78 7.70
C HIS A 100 8.87 -9.15 6.38
N GLU A 101 7.61 -8.79 6.13
CA GLU A 101 6.88 -9.21 4.92
C GLU A 101 6.06 -8.05 4.37
N LEU A 102 5.72 -8.10 3.08
CA LEU A 102 4.81 -7.14 2.44
C LEU A 102 3.38 -7.34 2.97
N ILE A 103 3.17 -6.90 4.19
CA ILE A 103 1.89 -6.96 4.90
C ILE A 103 1.72 -5.63 5.59
N LEU A 104 0.66 -4.91 5.25
CA LEU A 104 0.33 -3.64 5.86
C LEU A 104 -1.18 -3.40 5.86
N GLY A 105 -1.62 -2.45 6.66
CA GLY A 105 -2.99 -2.00 6.66
C GLY A 105 -3.15 -0.67 7.37
N ASN A 106 -4.29 -0.06 7.12
CA ASN A 106 -4.72 1.15 7.81
C ASN A 106 -6.24 1.13 8.00
N THR A 107 -6.69 1.65 9.14
CA THR A 107 -8.11 1.93 9.38
C THR A 107 -8.33 3.44 9.40
N PHE A 108 -9.06 3.96 8.41
CA PHE A 108 -9.52 5.35 8.42
C PHE A 108 -10.72 5.50 9.36
N ILE A 109 -11.71 4.61 9.24
CA ILE A 109 -12.90 4.60 10.08
C ILE A 109 -13.16 3.17 10.57
N PRO A 110 -13.16 2.91 11.89
CA PRO A 110 -13.56 1.62 12.43
C PRO A 110 -15.09 1.47 12.45
N ASN A 111 -15.58 0.24 12.45
CA ASN A 111 -16.98 -0.03 12.76
C ASN A 111 -17.31 0.35 14.21
N LYS A 112 -18.59 0.66 14.47
CA LYS A 112 -19.06 1.09 15.79
C LYS A 112 -18.68 0.04 16.87
N GLY A 113 -17.97 0.48 17.90
CA GLY A 113 -17.53 -0.37 19.01
C GLY A 113 -16.37 -1.32 18.69
N SER A 114 -15.78 -1.23 17.49
CA SER A 114 -14.62 -2.03 17.10
C SER A 114 -13.31 -1.27 17.30
N THR A 115 -12.27 -1.99 17.70
CA THR A 115 -10.89 -1.47 17.71
C THR A 115 -10.24 -1.68 16.34
N PRO A 116 -9.54 -0.69 15.78
CA PRO A 116 -8.70 -0.87 14.59
C PRO A 116 -7.75 -2.08 14.71
N PRO A 117 -7.54 -2.88 13.66
CA PRO A 117 -6.52 -3.93 13.66
C PRO A 117 -5.11 -3.31 13.69
N GLU A 118 -4.17 -4.00 14.35
CA GLU A 118 -2.74 -3.62 14.41
C GLU A 118 -1.84 -4.61 13.63
N ARG A 119 -2.46 -5.59 12.97
CA ARG A 119 -1.82 -6.67 12.21
C ARG A 119 -2.82 -7.29 11.24
N GLU A 120 -2.31 -8.17 10.38
CA GLU A 120 -3.13 -9.00 9.49
C GLU A 120 -4.19 -9.75 10.29
N ILE A 121 -5.45 -9.60 9.88
CA ILE A 121 -6.58 -10.37 10.38
C ILE A 121 -7.35 -11.03 9.23
N PRO A 122 -8.12 -12.11 9.48
CA PRO A 122 -8.93 -12.75 8.46
C PRO A 122 -9.93 -11.78 7.80
N PRO A 123 -10.28 -11.96 6.51
CA PRO A 123 -11.17 -11.06 5.77
C PRO A 123 -12.51 -10.78 6.47
N GLN A 124 -13.16 -11.83 6.97
CA GLN A 124 -14.42 -11.67 7.68
C GLN A 124 -14.28 -10.81 8.95
N GLU A 125 -13.17 -10.94 9.67
CA GLU A 125 -12.89 -10.12 10.85
C GLU A 125 -12.59 -8.67 10.44
N PHE A 126 -11.86 -8.48 9.33
CA PHE A 126 -11.60 -7.16 8.76
C PHE A 126 -12.89 -6.43 8.41
N SER A 127 -13.79 -7.05 7.64
CA SER A 127 -15.09 -6.46 7.26
C SER A 127 -15.96 -6.12 8.47
N ASN A 128 -15.84 -6.86 9.57
CA ASN A 128 -16.56 -6.59 10.81
C ASN A 128 -15.97 -5.44 11.63
N ARG A 129 -14.66 -5.18 11.53
CA ARG A 129 -13.95 -4.18 12.35
C ARG A 129 -13.66 -2.86 11.64
N VAL A 130 -13.48 -2.89 10.32
CA VAL A 130 -13.04 -1.76 9.51
C VAL A 130 -14.19 -1.32 8.61
N LEU A 131 -14.69 -0.10 8.84
CA LEU A 131 -15.70 0.50 7.97
C LEU A 131 -15.03 1.06 6.71
N GLU A 132 -13.95 1.84 6.87
CA GLU A 132 -13.13 2.39 5.79
C GLU A 132 -11.64 2.17 6.11
N GLY A 133 -10.90 1.64 5.15
CA GLY A 133 -9.52 1.20 5.34
C GLY A 133 -9.12 0.11 4.36
N TYR A 134 -7.91 -0.41 4.54
CA TYR A 134 -7.38 -1.47 3.69
C TYR A 134 -6.46 -2.39 4.50
N GLN A 135 -6.30 -3.61 3.98
CA GLN A 135 -5.27 -4.55 4.37
C GLN A 135 -4.76 -5.25 3.12
N VAL A 136 -3.44 -5.33 2.99
CA VAL A 136 -2.79 -6.02 1.89
C VAL A 136 -1.71 -6.95 2.42
N THR A 137 -1.61 -8.11 1.77
CA THR A 137 -0.59 -9.13 1.96
C THR A 137 -0.05 -9.51 0.57
N PRO A 138 0.98 -10.35 0.46
CA PRO A 138 1.46 -10.80 -0.85
C PRO A 138 0.45 -11.65 -1.63
N THR A 139 -0.59 -12.17 -0.97
CA THR A 139 -1.56 -13.09 -1.56
C THR A 139 -3.01 -12.64 -1.44
N TRP A 140 -3.27 -11.56 -0.71
CA TRP A 140 -4.62 -11.06 -0.44
C TRP A 140 -4.65 -9.55 -0.40
N HIS A 141 -5.67 -8.95 -1.01
CA HIS A 141 -5.88 -7.52 -0.99
C HIS A 141 -7.36 -7.19 -0.83
N GLN A 142 -7.67 -6.40 0.19
CA GLN A 142 -9.04 -5.99 0.48
C GLN A 142 -9.10 -4.57 1.04
N GLY A 143 -10.22 -3.90 0.82
CA GLY A 143 -10.47 -2.62 1.44
C GLY A 143 -11.71 -1.93 0.91
N PHE A 144 -11.98 -0.79 1.54
CA PHE A 144 -13.04 0.13 1.15
C PHE A 144 -12.61 1.54 1.52
N ILE A 145 -12.65 2.47 0.58
CA ILE A 145 -12.37 3.89 0.82
C ILE A 145 -13.42 4.77 0.14
N ARG A 146 -13.55 5.99 0.65
CA ARG A 146 -14.40 7.04 0.09
C ARG A 146 -13.56 8.26 -0.24
N ASP A 147 -13.95 8.99 -1.29
CA ASP A 147 -13.32 10.26 -1.63
C ASP A 147 -13.47 11.24 -0.46
N ASP A 148 -12.37 11.86 -0.05
CA ASP A 148 -12.35 12.88 1.00
C ASP A 148 -12.50 14.31 0.45
N GLY A 149 -12.71 14.45 -0.87
CA GLY A 149 -12.98 15.71 -1.55
C GLY A 149 -11.76 16.61 -1.74
N ARG A 150 -10.54 16.13 -1.44
CA ARG A 150 -9.29 16.89 -1.59
C ARG A 150 -8.81 16.96 -3.04
N SER A 151 -9.27 16.06 -3.89
CA SER A 151 -8.72 15.81 -5.23
C SER A 151 -9.48 16.52 -6.34
N LYS A 152 -9.78 17.82 -6.18
CA LYS A 152 -10.73 18.57 -7.03
C LYS A 152 -10.28 18.81 -8.49
N TYR A 153 -9.06 18.42 -8.83
CA TYR A 153 -8.42 18.72 -10.12
C TYR A 153 -8.37 17.50 -11.07
N VAL A 154 -8.90 16.36 -10.65
CA VAL A 154 -9.00 15.13 -11.45
C VAL A 154 -10.43 14.57 -11.40
N PRO A 155 -10.88 13.81 -12.41
CA PRO A 155 -12.15 13.10 -12.36
C PRO A 155 -12.15 12.09 -11.20
N ASN A 156 -13.03 12.27 -10.21
CA ASN A 156 -13.09 11.39 -9.04
C ASN A 156 -14.27 10.42 -9.11
N VAL A 157 -14.08 9.24 -8.52
CA VAL A 157 -15.17 8.39 -8.03
C VAL A 157 -15.44 8.67 -6.56
N GLN A 158 -16.66 8.43 -6.10
CA GLN A 158 -17.04 8.63 -4.70
C GLN A 158 -16.62 7.45 -3.81
N THR A 159 -16.64 6.24 -4.35
CA THR A 159 -16.38 5.02 -3.56
C THR A 159 -15.60 3.98 -4.35
N ALA A 160 -14.73 3.26 -3.63
CA ALA A 160 -14.04 2.08 -4.15
C ALA A 160 -14.02 0.98 -3.08
N ARG A 161 -14.41 -0.24 -3.47
CA ARG A 161 -14.33 -1.45 -2.64
C ARG A 161 -13.65 -2.55 -3.42
N TRP A 162 -12.82 -3.36 -2.78
CA TRP A 162 -12.17 -4.46 -3.47
C TRP A 162 -11.93 -5.64 -2.55
N GLU A 163 -11.88 -6.81 -3.16
CA GLU A 163 -11.46 -8.04 -2.51
C GLU A 163 -10.93 -9.00 -3.58
N TYR A 164 -9.64 -9.30 -3.51
CA TYR A 164 -9.03 -10.24 -4.45
C TYR A 164 -7.83 -10.97 -3.85
N SER A 165 -7.64 -12.18 -4.36
CA SER A 165 -6.43 -12.97 -4.11
C SER A 165 -5.40 -12.69 -5.18
N THR A 166 -4.12 -12.91 -4.85
CA THR A 166 -3.02 -12.83 -5.81
C THR A 166 -2.16 -14.07 -5.68
N ARG A 167 -1.84 -14.68 -6.82
CA ARG A 167 -0.81 -15.70 -6.94
C ARG A 167 0.44 -15.07 -7.55
N PRO A 168 1.50 -14.84 -6.77
CA PRO A 168 2.78 -14.39 -7.33
C PRO A 168 3.33 -15.43 -8.31
N VAL A 169 3.79 -14.97 -9.47
CA VAL A 169 4.40 -15.80 -10.52
C VAL A 169 5.88 -15.47 -10.67
N TYR A 170 6.23 -14.18 -10.59
CA TYR A 170 7.58 -13.66 -10.71
C TYR A 170 7.89 -12.72 -9.54
N GLY A 171 8.98 -12.99 -8.83
CA GLY A 171 9.58 -12.08 -7.86
C GLY A 171 10.53 -11.10 -8.57
N TRP A 172 11.77 -10.99 -8.11
CA TRP A 172 12.81 -10.19 -8.79
C TRP A 172 14.12 -10.97 -8.93
N GLY A 173 14.61 -11.08 -10.17
CA GLY A 173 15.73 -11.95 -10.53
C GLY A 173 15.25 -13.25 -11.19
N ASP A 174 16.02 -14.33 -11.05
CA ASP A 174 15.66 -15.63 -11.61
C ASP A 174 14.65 -16.34 -10.70
N VAL A 175 13.53 -16.77 -11.30
CA VAL A 175 12.37 -17.42 -10.66
C VAL A 175 12.77 -18.68 -9.89
N THR A 176 13.78 -19.40 -10.37
CA THR A 176 14.26 -20.65 -9.77
C THR A 176 15.32 -20.45 -8.69
N SER A 177 15.67 -19.19 -8.41
CA SER A 177 16.78 -18.81 -7.53
C SER A 177 16.34 -17.91 -6.38
N LYS A 178 17.29 -17.51 -5.53
CA LYS A 178 17.05 -16.51 -4.49
C LYS A 178 16.71 -15.16 -5.13
N GLN A 179 15.59 -14.58 -4.71
CA GLN A 179 15.15 -13.29 -5.18
C GLN A 179 16.11 -12.17 -4.76
N LYS A 180 16.25 -11.16 -5.62
CA LYS A 180 17.29 -10.13 -5.53
C LYS A 180 16.72 -8.79 -5.07
N SER A 181 17.59 -7.97 -4.47
CA SER A 181 17.32 -6.56 -4.24
C SER A 181 17.28 -5.82 -5.58
N THR A 182 16.27 -4.98 -5.78
CA THR A 182 16.11 -4.26 -7.07
C THR A 182 17.25 -3.28 -7.31
N ALA A 183 17.62 -2.51 -6.29
CA ALA A 183 18.78 -1.62 -6.31
C ALA A 183 20.11 -2.34 -5.97
N GLY A 184 20.13 -3.68 -6.02
CA GLY A 184 21.33 -4.47 -5.72
C GLY A 184 21.85 -4.27 -4.30
N TRP A 185 23.17 -4.39 -4.13
CA TRP A 185 23.83 -4.26 -2.82
C TRP A 185 23.84 -2.82 -2.27
N LEU A 186 23.67 -1.82 -3.14
CA LEU A 186 23.58 -0.41 -2.73
C LEU A 186 22.34 -0.14 -1.87
N ALA A 187 21.29 -0.95 -2.01
CA ALA A 187 20.08 -0.87 -1.20
C ALA A 187 20.32 -1.09 0.30
N ALA A 188 21.47 -1.67 0.68
CA ALA A 188 21.84 -1.88 2.06
C ALA A 188 22.31 -0.59 2.78
N PHE A 189 22.65 0.46 2.03
CA PHE A 189 23.18 1.70 2.61
C PHE A 189 22.09 2.78 2.72
N PRO A 190 21.94 3.43 3.89
CA PRO A 190 20.87 4.40 4.14
C PRO A 190 21.04 5.73 3.38
N PHE A 191 22.15 5.94 2.68
CA PHE A 191 22.44 7.19 1.95
C PHE A 191 21.90 7.19 0.51
N PHE A 192 21.62 6.03 -0.08
CA PHE A 192 21.11 5.91 -1.44
C PHE A 192 19.58 5.93 -1.47
N GLU A 193 19.02 7.01 -0.93
CA GLU A 193 17.57 7.24 -0.88
C GLU A 193 17.05 8.04 -2.10
N PRO A 194 15.77 7.86 -2.49
CA PRO A 194 14.87 6.84 -1.96
C PRO A 194 15.28 5.45 -2.43
N HIS A 195 15.11 4.47 -1.55
CA HIS A 195 15.22 3.08 -1.91
C HIS A 195 13.98 2.65 -2.71
N TRP A 196 14.14 1.58 -3.47
CA TRP A 196 13.09 1.00 -4.29
C TRP A 196 13.22 -0.52 -4.34
N GLN A 197 12.08 -1.20 -4.32
CA GLN A 197 12.01 -2.64 -4.47
C GLN A 197 10.75 -3.07 -5.23
N ILE A 198 10.95 -3.83 -6.30
CA ILE A 198 9.88 -4.64 -6.90
C ILE A 198 9.56 -5.78 -5.94
N CYS A 199 8.32 -5.83 -5.45
CA CYS A 199 7.86 -6.87 -4.55
C CYS A 199 7.25 -8.07 -5.29
N MET A 200 6.75 -7.83 -6.50
CA MET A 200 6.25 -8.85 -7.43
C MET A 200 6.31 -8.30 -8.85
N ALA A 201 7.22 -8.83 -9.67
CA ALA A 201 7.32 -8.41 -11.08
C ALA A 201 6.17 -8.95 -11.93
N GLY A 202 5.50 -10.02 -11.49
CA GLY A 202 4.31 -10.54 -12.12
C GLY A 202 3.52 -11.47 -11.21
N GLY A 203 2.22 -11.28 -11.19
CA GLY A 203 1.27 -12.13 -10.47
C GLY A 203 -0.03 -12.27 -11.26
N LEU A 204 -0.89 -13.15 -10.76
CA LEU A 204 -2.23 -13.39 -11.31
C LEU A 204 -3.23 -13.19 -10.19
N SER A 205 -4.12 -12.22 -10.33
CA SER A 205 -5.13 -11.88 -9.34
C SER A 205 -6.51 -12.37 -9.75
N THR A 206 -7.29 -12.81 -8.77
CA THR A 206 -8.67 -13.26 -8.97
C THR A 206 -9.54 -12.71 -7.85
N GLY A 207 -10.64 -12.08 -8.23
CA GLY A 207 -11.57 -11.43 -7.31
C GLY A 207 -12.36 -10.33 -8.01
N TRP A 208 -12.60 -9.24 -7.28
CA TRP A 208 -13.41 -8.14 -7.79
C TRP A 208 -12.97 -6.78 -7.23
N ILE A 209 -13.27 -5.75 -8.01
CA ILE A 209 -13.16 -4.33 -7.62
C ILE A 209 -14.49 -3.66 -7.98
N GLU A 210 -15.14 -3.07 -6.99
CA GLU A 210 -16.30 -2.19 -7.14
C GLU A 210 -15.84 -0.74 -7.18
N TRP A 211 -16.24 -0.01 -8.21
CA TRP A 211 -15.79 1.31 -8.57
C TRP A 211 -17.01 2.18 -8.90
N ASP A 212 -17.41 3.05 -7.97
CA ASP A 212 -18.65 3.84 -8.06
C ASP A 212 -19.92 3.03 -8.38
N GLY A 213 -20.03 1.86 -7.77
CA GLY A 213 -21.17 0.96 -7.93
C GLY A 213 -21.09 0.05 -9.16
N GLU A 214 -20.12 0.25 -10.06
CA GLU A 214 -19.80 -0.71 -11.11
C GLU A 214 -18.82 -1.77 -10.59
N ARG A 215 -19.12 -3.05 -10.83
CA ARG A 215 -18.31 -4.17 -10.33
C ARG A 215 -17.53 -4.82 -11.47
N PHE A 216 -16.20 -4.80 -11.34
CA PHE A 216 -15.24 -5.45 -12.22
C PHE A 216 -14.82 -6.78 -11.60
N GLU A 217 -15.31 -7.89 -12.13
CA GLU A 217 -14.88 -9.23 -11.74
C GLU A 217 -13.81 -9.74 -12.71
N PHE A 218 -12.81 -10.43 -12.17
CA PHE A 218 -11.68 -10.89 -12.97
C PHE A 218 -11.09 -12.18 -12.41
N GLU A 219 -10.54 -12.97 -13.32
CA GLU A 219 -9.87 -14.23 -13.03
C GLU A 219 -8.50 -14.26 -13.68
N ASN A 220 -7.46 -14.55 -12.89
CA ASN A 220 -6.07 -14.57 -13.35
C ASN A 220 -5.62 -13.28 -14.07
N ALA A 221 -6.13 -12.13 -13.63
CA ALA A 221 -5.73 -10.82 -14.13
C ALA A 221 -4.25 -10.54 -13.85
N PRO A 222 -3.46 -10.06 -14.82
CA PRO A 222 -2.06 -9.69 -14.61
C PRO A 222 -1.88 -8.62 -13.53
N SER A 223 -0.95 -8.86 -12.60
CA SER A 223 -0.70 -8.00 -11.46
C SER A 223 0.78 -7.72 -11.21
N TYR A 224 1.06 -6.58 -10.57
CA TYR A 224 2.41 -6.11 -10.25
C TYR A 224 2.42 -5.42 -8.88
N SER A 225 3.54 -5.45 -8.16
CA SER A 225 3.73 -4.61 -6.97
C SER A 225 5.16 -4.18 -6.71
N GLU A 226 5.31 -3.00 -6.13
CA GLU A 226 6.57 -2.40 -5.73
C GLU A 226 6.40 -1.46 -4.52
N LYS A 227 7.52 -0.94 -4.03
CA LYS A 227 7.55 0.01 -2.93
C LYS A 227 8.78 0.90 -2.97
N ASN A 228 8.68 2.04 -2.30
CA ASN A 228 9.76 2.99 -2.11
C ASN A 228 9.79 3.48 -0.67
N TRP A 229 10.97 3.77 -0.14
CA TRP A 229 11.12 4.36 1.19
C TRP A 229 12.36 5.24 1.28
N GLY A 230 12.40 6.12 2.26
CA GLY A 230 13.56 6.98 2.52
C GLY A 230 13.17 8.28 3.20
N GLY A 231 14.12 9.19 3.37
CA GLY A 231 13.88 10.51 3.97
C GLY A 231 13.43 11.59 3.01
N GLY A 232 13.36 11.30 1.72
CA GLY A 232 12.84 12.22 0.70
C GLY A 232 12.74 11.57 -0.68
N PHE A 233 11.89 12.15 -1.51
CA PHE A 233 11.73 11.76 -2.92
C PHE A 233 12.48 12.76 -3.82
N PRO A 234 13.06 12.32 -4.96
CA PRO A 234 13.58 13.25 -5.96
C PRO A 234 12.50 14.22 -6.43
N ARG A 235 12.90 15.47 -6.71
CA ARG A 235 11.99 16.54 -7.19
C ARG A 235 11.25 16.15 -8.48
N LYS A 236 11.88 15.33 -9.32
CA LYS A 236 11.32 14.81 -10.58
C LYS A 236 11.84 13.39 -10.79
N TRP A 237 11.00 12.53 -11.35
CA TRP A 237 11.32 11.14 -11.65
C TRP A 237 10.38 10.65 -12.76
N TYR A 238 10.76 9.56 -13.42
CA TYR A 238 9.97 8.87 -14.44
C TYR A 238 10.05 7.36 -14.16
N TRP A 239 8.91 6.67 -14.09
CA TRP A 239 8.82 5.20 -14.04
C TRP A 239 8.85 4.66 -15.46
#